data_AF-A0A8C5HD42-F1
#
_entry.id   AF-A0A8C5HD42-F1
#
_cell.length_a   1.000
_cell.length_b   1.000
_cell.length_c   1.000
_cell.angle_alpha   90.00
_cell.angle_beta   90.00
_cell.angle_gamma   90.00
#
_symmetry.space_group_name_H-M   'P 1'
#
loop_
_entity.id
_entity.type
_entity.pdbx_description
1 polymer ?
#
loop_
_entity_poly.entity_id
_entity_poly.type
_entity_poly.pdbx_seq_one_letter_code
_entity_poly.pdbx_strand_id
1 'polypeptide(L)'
;MSQSVVQAMEESYEVDLVYITERIISVSFPAGAEERSYTTHLKEVATMLQSKHGEHYLMFNLSEKRGDISKLNNKVLEFGWPDHHAPALDKICSMCKAIDTWLNGDPRNVVVLHNKGNRGRTGVVVAAYMHYSNISASADQALDRFAMRRFYEDKALPVGQPSQTRYVRYFNGLLSGHIKINNKPLFLHHVIMHGIPNFESKGGCRPFLKIYQAMQPVYTSGIYNVMGDSNTSICITIEPGLLLKGDILLKCYHKRFRSQTRDVVFRVQFHTCAIHDLGVVFGKNELDETFKDDRFPEYGKVEFVFSYGPEKIKGLGHLENGPSVSVDYNTQDNLIRWDSYENFSPPSEGTTNAMTPCILIFLLSIRTLNSSCRNRGRQSSPPPPPPPPPHPRWVQPDTPPVPTFTNPRHSSPGLVIVLIVSFYSKY
;
A
#
# COMPACT_ATOMS: atom_id res chain seq x y z
N MET A 1 -4.28 30.70 -3.77
CA MET A 1 -4.55 30.54 -2.33
C MET A 1 -3.43 29.70 -1.73
N SER A 2 -2.86 30.07 -0.58
CA SER A 2 -1.80 29.29 0.06
C SER A 2 -2.34 27.96 0.57
N GLN A 3 -1.51 26.90 0.59
CA GLN A 3 -1.86 25.59 1.15
C GLN A 3 -2.42 25.70 2.59
N SER A 4 -1.94 26.67 3.36
CA SER A 4 -2.41 26.96 4.72
C SER A 4 -3.89 27.36 4.81
N VAL A 5 -4.43 28.05 3.81
CA VAL A 5 -5.84 28.48 3.80
C VAL A 5 -6.77 27.34 3.38
N VAL A 6 -6.32 26.48 2.46
CA VAL A 6 -7.07 25.27 2.08
C VAL A 6 -7.10 24.28 3.25
N GLN A 7 -5.98 24.13 3.97
CA GLN A 7 -5.89 23.29 5.16
C GLN A 7 -6.78 23.82 6.29
N ALA A 8 -6.77 25.13 6.55
CA ALA A 8 -7.64 25.77 7.55
C ALA A 8 -9.14 25.71 7.20
N MET A 9 -9.51 25.74 5.90
CA MET A 9 -10.91 25.58 5.48
C MET A 9 -11.38 24.13 5.54
N GLU A 10 -10.51 23.14 5.30
CA GLU A 10 -10.84 21.71 5.49
C GLU A 10 -10.92 21.32 6.98
N GLU A 11 -10.25 22.05 7.88
CA GLU A 11 -10.36 21.90 9.34
C GLU A 11 -11.70 22.38 9.93
N SER A 12 -12.59 22.97 9.13
CA SER A 12 -13.89 23.49 9.59
C SER A 12 -15.01 22.46 9.68
N TYR A 13 -14.82 21.23 9.16
CA TYR A 13 -15.80 20.15 9.22
C TYR A 13 -15.38 19.08 10.24
N GLU A 14 -16.24 18.79 11.21
CA GLU A 14 -15.99 17.76 12.23
C GLU A 14 -15.99 16.33 11.64
N VAL A 15 -16.66 16.13 10.50
CA VAL A 15 -16.64 14.92 9.68
C VAL A 15 -16.73 15.26 8.20
N ASP A 16 -15.90 14.61 7.37
CA ASP A 16 -15.91 14.75 5.92
C ASP A 16 -16.46 13.47 5.28
N LEU A 17 -17.59 13.59 4.59
CA LEU A 17 -18.25 12.49 3.89
C LEU A 17 -18.33 12.78 2.40
N VAL A 18 -17.69 11.94 1.59
CA VAL A 18 -17.55 12.14 0.15
C VAL A 18 -17.94 10.86 -0.59
N TYR A 19 -18.88 10.96 -1.52
CA TYR A 19 -19.10 9.92 -2.53
C TYR A 19 -18.00 10.08 -3.58
N ILE A 20 -17.01 9.19 -3.54
CA ILE A 20 -15.91 9.15 -4.53
C ILE A 20 -16.45 8.69 -5.86
N THR A 21 -17.29 7.64 -5.81
CA THR A 21 -18.15 7.20 -6.90
C THR A 21 -19.57 7.03 -6.34
N GLU A 22 -20.52 6.60 -7.17
CA GLU A 22 -21.85 6.24 -6.69
C GLU A 22 -21.82 5.12 -5.63
N ARG A 23 -20.79 4.28 -5.64
CA ARG A 23 -20.71 3.05 -4.83
C ARG A 23 -19.51 2.98 -3.89
N ILE A 24 -18.64 3.99 -3.88
CA ILE A 24 -17.50 4.09 -2.96
C ILE A 24 -17.59 5.42 -2.21
N ILE A 25 -17.71 5.33 -0.89
CA ILE A 25 -17.91 6.47 0.01
C ILE A 25 -16.69 6.57 0.93
N SER A 26 -16.12 7.76 1.07
CA SER A 26 -15.13 8.07 2.10
C SER A 26 -15.82 8.76 3.27
N VAL A 27 -15.54 8.31 4.49
CA VAL A 27 -15.91 8.98 5.74
C VAL A 27 -14.63 9.22 6.53
N SER A 28 -14.25 10.49 6.67
CA SER A 28 -13.00 10.90 7.32
C SER A 28 -13.27 11.79 8.53
N PHE A 29 -12.67 11.45 9.66
CA PHE A 29 -12.65 12.23 10.89
C PHE A 29 -11.25 12.79 11.12
N PRO A 30 -11.08 14.02 11.62
CA PRO A 30 -9.76 14.58 11.90
C PRO A 30 -9.06 13.82 13.03
N ALA A 31 -7.71 13.78 12.99
CA ALA A 31 -6.90 13.07 14.00
C ALA A 31 -7.16 13.58 15.43
N GLY A 32 -7.31 14.90 15.57
CA GLY A 32 -7.56 15.58 16.83
C GLY A 32 -9.05 15.70 17.23
N ALA A 33 -9.96 14.99 16.56
CA ALA A 33 -11.38 15.04 16.90
C ALA A 33 -11.62 14.63 18.36
N GLU A 34 -12.33 15.47 19.11
CA GLU A 34 -12.74 15.16 20.48
C GLU A 34 -13.59 13.88 20.49
N GLU A 35 -13.37 13.01 21.46
CA GLU A 35 -14.01 11.70 21.53
C GLU A 35 -15.55 11.77 21.54
N ARG A 36 -16.10 12.77 22.24
CA ARG A 36 -17.54 13.01 22.28
C ARG A 36 -18.09 13.44 20.92
N SER A 37 -17.43 14.40 20.27
CA SER A 37 -17.79 14.85 18.92
C SER A 37 -17.68 13.71 17.92
N TYR A 38 -16.57 12.96 17.92
CA TYR A 38 -16.38 11.78 17.09
C TYR A 38 -17.51 10.76 17.25
N THR A 39 -17.88 10.43 18.49
CA THR A 39 -18.94 9.45 18.77
C THR A 39 -20.31 9.93 18.29
N THR A 40 -20.62 11.22 18.45
CA THR A 40 -21.88 11.81 17.98
C THR A 40 -21.97 11.73 16.46
N HIS A 41 -20.96 12.23 15.75
CA HIS A 41 -20.93 12.21 14.29
C HIS A 41 -20.90 10.78 13.72
N LEU A 42 -20.21 9.84 14.38
CA LEU A 42 -20.23 8.43 13.96
C LEU A 42 -21.64 7.83 14.02
N LYS A 43 -22.45 8.17 15.04
CA LYS A 43 -23.86 7.75 15.14
C LYS A 43 -24.72 8.37 14.04
N GLU A 44 -24.51 9.64 13.74
CA GLU A 44 -25.22 10.35 12.67
C GLU A 44 -24.91 9.71 11.30
N VAL A 45 -23.62 9.45 11.03
CA VAL A 45 -23.19 8.75 9.81
C VAL A 45 -23.80 7.34 9.73
N ALA A 46 -23.77 6.56 10.82
CA ALA A 46 -24.38 5.23 10.84
C ALA A 46 -25.89 5.27 10.56
N THR A 47 -26.60 6.25 11.15
CA THR A 47 -28.04 6.46 10.93
C THR A 47 -28.32 6.82 9.47
N MET A 48 -27.52 7.72 8.88
CA MET A 48 -27.63 8.10 7.48
C MET A 48 -27.37 6.92 6.54
N LEU A 49 -26.31 6.14 6.78
CA LEU A 49 -25.97 4.96 5.99
C LEU A 49 -27.08 3.92 6.05
N GLN A 50 -27.63 3.66 7.24
CA GLN A 50 -28.76 2.74 7.40
C GLN A 50 -30.01 3.25 6.67
N SER A 51 -30.33 4.55 6.78
CA SER A 51 -31.50 5.13 6.12
C SER A 51 -31.40 5.12 4.60
N LYS A 52 -30.20 5.36 4.04
CA LYS A 52 -29.99 5.49 2.60
C LYS A 52 -29.69 4.17 1.90
N HIS A 53 -28.89 3.30 2.54
CA HIS A 53 -28.36 2.07 1.94
C HIS A 53 -28.90 0.80 2.60
N GLY A 54 -29.55 0.89 3.76
CA GLY A 54 -30.08 -0.27 4.48
C GLY A 54 -28.98 -1.31 4.71
N GLU A 55 -29.22 -2.54 4.26
CA GLU A 55 -28.27 -3.65 4.37
C GLU A 55 -27.20 -3.68 3.28
N HIS A 56 -27.17 -2.71 2.37
CA HIS A 56 -26.30 -2.70 1.18
C HIS A 56 -24.98 -1.94 1.38
N TYR A 57 -24.63 -1.50 2.60
CA TYR A 57 -23.31 -0.94 2.85
C TYR A 57 -22.40 -1.91 3.61
N LEU A 58 -21.11 -1.91 3.25
CA LEU A 58 -20.04 -2.61 3.95
C LEU A 58 -18.97 -1.60 4.36
N MET A 59 -18.67 -1.53 5.65
CA MET A 59 -17.72 -0.57 6.20
C MET A 59 -16.33 -1.19 6.32
N PHE A 60 -15.33 -0.49 5.80
CA PHE A 60 -13.91 -0.82 5.94
C PHE A 60 -13.33 0.16 6.96
N ASN A 61 -12.98 -0.33 8.14
CA ASN A 61 -12.26 0.49 9.11
C ASN A 61 -10.76 0.49 8.77
N LEU A 62 -10.26 1.64 8.30
CA LEU A 62 -8.84 1.84 7.97
C LEU A 62 -8.04 2.37 9.18
N SER A 63 -8.71 2.58 10.32
CA SER A 63 -8.12 3.08 11.57
C SER A 63 -7.95 1.99 12.60
N GLU A 64 -7.40 2.35 13.75
CA GLU A 64 -7.34 1.45 14.91
C GLU A 64 -8.72 0.84 15.18
N LYS A 65 -8.72 -0.42 15.60
CA LYS A 65 -9.94 -1.16 15.89
C LYS A 65 -10.64 -0.51 17.07
N ARG A 66 -11.94 -0.26 16.94
CA ARG A 66 -12.75 0.31 18.02
C ARG A 66 -14.10 -0.39 18.12
N GLY A 67 -14.55 -0.61 19.35
CA GLY A 67 -15.79 -1.34 19.62
C GLY A 67 -17.06 -0.57 19.23
N ASP A 68 -17.01 0.76 19.25
CA ASP A 68 -18.14 1.62 18.89
C ASP A 68 -18.50 1.55 17.39
N ILE A 69 -17.50 1.47 16.50
CA ILE A 69 -17.70 1.31 15.05
C ILE A 69 -18.48 0.01 14.78
N SER A 70 -18.04 -1.10 15.37
CA SER A 70 -18.69 -2.41 15.22
C SER A 70 -20.07 -2.49 15.90
N LYS A 71 -20.32 -1.69 16.94
CA LYS A 71 -21.64 -1.63 17.61
C LYS A 71 -22.67 -0.86 16.80
N LEU A 72 -22.24 0.15 16.06
CA LEU A 72 -23.12 1.01 15.27
C LEU A 72 -23.38 0.48 13.86
N ASN A 73 -22.51 -0.41 13.36
CA ASN A 73 -22.58 -0.94 12.00
C ASN A 73 -22.49 -2.47 12.03
N ASN A 74 -23.44 -3.14 11.39
CA ASN A 74 -23.53 -4.61 11.43
C ASN A 74 -22.50 -5.33 10.52
N LYS A 75 -21.90 -4.60 9.55
CA LYS A 75 -20.98 -5.15 8.55
C LYS A 75 -19.70 -4.32 8.50
N VAL A 76 -18.73 -4.67 9.35
CA VAL A 76 -17.43 -3.99 9.44
C VAL A 76 -16.31 -4.97 9.15
N LEU A 77 -15.41 -4.60 8.22
CA LEU A 77 -14.13 -5.26 8.01
C LEU A 77 -13.02 -4.40 8.59
N GLU A 78 -12.24 -5.00 9.49
CA GLU A 78 -11.11 -4.34 10.16
C GLU A 78 -9.86 -4.46 9.31
N PHE A 79 -9.45 -3.36 8.68
CA PHE A 79 -8.22 -3.28 7.92
C PHE A 79 -7.18 -2.34 8.53
N GLY A 80 -7.44 -1.73 9.69
CA GLY A 80 -6.62 -0.73 10.38
C GLY A 80 -5.10 -0.84 10.27
N TRP A 81 -4.43 0.29 10.06
CA TRP A 81 -2.98 0.44 10.20
C TRP A 81 -2.62 1.86 10.71
N PRO A 82 -1.38 2.07 11.21
CA PRO A 82 -1.00 3.36 11.80
C PRO A 82 -1.15 4.52 10.83
N ASP A 83 -1.55 5.68 11.34
CA ASP A 83 -1.69 6.88 10.50
C ASP A 83 -0.35 7.32 9.91
N HIS A 84 -0.37 7.94 8.73
CA HIS A 84 0.83 8.34 7.98
C HIS A 84 1.78 7.18 7.61
N HIS A 85 1.31 5.94 7.60
CA HIS A 85 2.09 4.79 7.11
C HIS A 85 1.45 4.18 5.87
N ALA A 86 2.24 3.41 5.12
CA ALA A 86 1.73 2.52 4.09
C ALA A 86 1.26 1.19 4.72
N PRO A 87 0.12 0.62 4.27
CA PRO A 87 -0.29 -0.72 4.66
C PRO A 87 0.61 -1.78 4.00
N ALA A 88 0.67 -2.97 4.60
CA ALA A 88 1.31 -4.13 3.99
C ALA A 88 0.70 -4.46 2.61
N LEU A 89 1.51 -4.99 1.68
CA LEU A 89 1.04 -5.26 0.30
C LEU A 89 -0.08 -6.31 0.24
N ASP A 90 -0.05 -7.31 1.11
CA ASP A 90 -1.09 -8.34 1.24
C ASP A 90 -2.44 -7.77 1.70
N LYS A 91 -2.40 -6.77 2.59
CA LYS A 91 -3.56 -6.03 3.06
C LYS A 91 -4.18 -5.22 1.93
N ILE A 92 -3.38 -4.58 1.06
CA ILE A 92 -3.88 -3.91 -0.15
C ILE A 92 -4.62 -4.90 -1.07
N CYS A 93 -4.02 -6.07 -1.32
CA CYS A 93 -4.64 -7.12 -2.14
C CYS A 93 -5.98 -7.57 -1.54
N SER A 94 -6.02 -7.81 -0.23
CA SER A 94 -7.21 -8.25 0.50
C SER A 94 -8.33 -7.21 0.43
N MET A 95 -8.01 -5.93 0.61
CA MET A 95 -8.98 -4.85 0.48
C MET A 95 -9.54 -4.76 -0.96
N CYS A 96 -8.67 -4.78 -1.98
CA CYS A 96 -9.13 -4.73 -3.37
C CYS A 96 -10.07 -5.89 -3.71
N LYS A 97 -9.73 -7.12 -3.28
CA LYS A 97 -10.57 -8.31 -3.47
C LYS A 97 -11.91 -8.18 -2.75
N ALA A 98 -11.91 -7.69 -1.51
CA ALA A 98 -13.12 -7.53 -0.72
C ALA A 98 -14.06 -6.47 -1.32
N ILE A 99 -13.51 -5.34 -1.80
CA ILE A 99 -14.28 -4.30 -2.50
C ILE A 99 -14.91 -4.89 -3.76
N ASP A 100 -14.12 -5.53 -4.62
CA ASP A 100 -14.58 -6.12 -5.88
C ASP A 100 -15.67 -7.17 -5.65
N THR A 101 -15.46 -8.08 -4.69
CA THR A 101 -16.41 -9.14 -4.35
C THR A 101 -17.74 -8.56 -3.86
N TRP A 102 -17.69 -7.56 -2.96
CA TRP A 102 -18.88 -6.93 -2.41
C TRP A 102 -19.66 -6.15 -3.47
N LEU A 103 -18.97 -5.33 -4.27
CA LEU A 103 -19.60 -4.50 -5.30
C LEU A 103 -20.19 -5.35 -6.44
N ASN A 104 -19.58 -6.48 -6.78
CA ASN A 104 -20.13 -7.39 -7.79
C ASN A 104 -21.27 -8.27 -7.26
N GLY A 105 -21.49 -8.33 -5.95
CA GLY A 105 -22.54 -9.17 -5.33
C GLY A 105 -23.96 -8.65 -5.53
N ASP A 106 -24.16 -7.33 -5.55
CA ASP A 106 -25.46 -6.67 -5.81
C ASP A 106 -25.19 -5.25 -6.34
N PRO A 107 -25.88 -4.76 -7.38
CA PRO A 107 -25.69 -3.41 -7.93
C PRO A 107 -25.96 -2.28 -6.92
N ARG A 108 -26.77 -2.53 -5.88
CA ARG A 108 -27.06 -1.56 -4.81
C ARG A 108 -25.96 -1.49 -3.76
N ASN A 109 -25.03 -2.45 -3.74
CA ASN A 109 -24.00 -2.50 -2.72
C ASN A 109 -23.07 -1.28 -2.81
N VAL A 110 -22.73 -0.70 -1.67
CA VAL A 110 -21.76 0.38 -1.53
C VAL A 110 -20.67 0.00 -0.52
N VAL A 111 -19.46 0.49 -0.72
CA VAL A 111 -18.36 0.38 0.24
C VAL A 111 -18.15 1.73 0.94
N VAL A 112 -18.00 1.69 2.25
CA VAL A 112 -17.70 2.85 3.08
C VAL A 112 -16.29 2.73 3.65
N LEU A 113 -15.39 3.63 3.25
CA LEU A 113 -14.02 3.72 3.73
C LEU A 113 -13.98 4.66 4.94
N HIS A 114 -13.96 4.08 6.13
CA HIS A 114 -13.87 4.81 7.39
C HIS A 114 -12.41 5.11 7.76
N ASN A 115 -12.13 6.36 8.10
CA ASN A 115 -10.80 6.81 8.51
C ASN A 115 -10.88 7.90 9.60
N LYS A 116 -10.14 7.75 10.71
CA LYS A 116 -9.88 8.82 11.69
C LYS A 116 -8.40 9.20 11.60
N GLY A 117 -8.10 10.37 11.05
CA GLY A 117 -6.75 10.85 10.77
C GLY A 117 -6.66 11.53 9.40
N ASN A 118 -5.48 11.53 8.79
CA ASN A 118 -5.34 12.13 7.46
C ASN A 118 -5.94 11.25 6.35
N ARG A 119 -6.25 11.84 5.18
CA ARG A 119 -6.86 11.12 4.04
C ARG A 119 -5.90 10.16 3.31
N GLY A 120 -4.65 10.05 3.74
CA GLY A 120 -3.62 9.25 3.08
C GLY A 120 -3.98 7.77 3.03
N ARG A 121 -4.58 7.23 4.11
CA ARG A 121 -5.01 5.82 4.17
C ARG A 121 -6.12 5.50 3.18
N THR A 122 -7.17 6.31 3.17
CA THR A 122 -8.25 6.24 2.17
C THR A 122 -7.68 6.35 0.75
N GLY A 123 -6.74 7.28 0.54
CA GLY A 123 -6.04 7.45 -0.72
C GLY A 123 -5.36 6.20 -1.25
N VAL A 124 -4.65 5.46 -0.38
CA VAL A 124 -4.00 4.19 -0.76
C VAL A 124 -5.04 3.18 -1.26
N VAL A 125 -6.16 3.02 -0.55
CA VAL A 125 -7.21 2.06 -0.93
C VAL A 125 -7.83 2.45 -2.27
N VAL A 126 -8.19 3.73 -2.43
CA VAL A 126 -8.82 4.25 -3.65
C VAL A 126 -7.89 4.12 -4.85
N ALA A 127 -6.63 4.52 -4.72
CA ALA A 127 -5.67 4.41 -5.81
C ALA A 127 -5.34 2.95 -6.17
N ALA A 128 -5.17 2.08 -5.17
CA ALA A 128 -4.95 0.66 -5.41
C ALA A 128 -6.16 0.03 -6.10
N TYR A 129 -7.38 0.31 -5.65
CA TYR A 129 -8.59 -0.23 -6.25
C TYR A 129 -8.82 0.31 -7.67
N MET A 130 -8.52 1.58 -7.93
CA MET A 130 -8.53 2.16 -9.28
C MET A 130 -7.58 1.40 -10.23
N HIS A 131 -6.37 1.06 -9.78
CA HIS A 131 -5.43 0.26 -10.58
C HIS A 131 -5.90 -1.20 -10.74
N TYR A 132 -6.47 -1.78 -9.69
CA TYR A 132 -7.05 -3.12 -9.73
C TYR A 132 -8.18 -3.20 -10.77
N SER A 133 -9.19 -2.32 -10.67
CA SER A 133 -10.36 -2.31 -11.56
C SER A 133 -10.00 -1.98 -13.00
N ASN A 134 -8.95 -1.21 -13.25
CA ASN A 134 -8.44 -0.97 -14.60
C ASN A 134 -7.91 -2.25 -15.29
N ILE A 135 -7.50 -3.25 -14.51
CA ILE A 135 -6.95 -4.51 -15.02
C ILE A 135 -8.00 -5.63 -14.98
N SER A 136 -8.90 -5.63 -13.99
CA SER A 136 -9.89 -6.69 -13.78
C SER A 136 -11.26 -6.44 -14.43
N ALA A 137 -11.65 -5.19 -14.69
CA ALA A 137 -13.02 -4.84 -15.10
C ALA A 137 -13.17 -4.36 -16.57
N SER A 138 -14.41 -4.27 -17.04
CA SER A 138 -14.76 -3.81 -18.40
C SER A 138 -14.58 -2.30 -18.58
N ALA A 139 -14.73 -1.83 -19.83
CA ALA A 139 -14.66 -0.42 -20.19
C ALA A 139 -15.71 0.45 -19.45
N ASP A 140 -16.82 -0.14 -18.99
CA ASP A 140 -17.97 0.55 -18.40
C ASP A 140 -17.67 1.27 -17.06
N GLN A 141 -16.52 0.99 -16.43
CA GLN A 141 -16.07 1.67 -15.20
C GLN A 141 -15.16 2.89 -15.45
N ALA A 142 -15.17 3.48 -16.66
CA ALA A 142 -14.30 4.61 -16.98
C ALA A 142 -14.59 5.86 -16.12
N LEU A 143 -15.87 6.16 -15.87
CA LEU A 143 -16.29 7.29 -15.02
C LEU A 143 -15.84 7.10 -13.57
N ASP A 144 -16.03 5.89 -13.03
CA ASP A 144 -15.55 5.54 -11.69
C ASP A 144 -14.04 5.72 -11.57
N ARG A 145 -13.27 5.28 -12.58
CA ARG A 145 -11.81 5.47 -12.59
C ARG A 145 -11.42 6.95 -12.65
N PHE A 146 -12.15 7.77 -13.41
CA PHE A 146 -11.93 9.21 -13.44
C PHE A 146 -12.21 9.85 -12.07
N ALA A 147 -13.34 9.50 -11.44
CA ALA A 147 -13.72 10.05 -10.15
C ALA A 147 -12.77 9.61 -9.02
N MET A 148 -12.34 8.34 -9.00
CA MET A 148 -11.32 7.84 -8.09
C MET A 148 -9.97 8.55 -8.29
N ARG A 149 -9.54 8.77 -9.55
CA ARG A 149 -8.32 9.51 -9.86
C ARG A 149 -8.39 10.92 -9.32
N ARG A 150 -9.49 11.63 -9.62
CA ARG A 150 -9.70 13.01 -9.16
C ARG A 150 -9.68 13.11 -7.64
N PHE A 151 -10.36 12.20 -6.94
CA PHE A 151 -10.29 12.15 -5.47
C PHE A 151 -8.85 11.92 -4.98
N TYR A 152 -8.12 10.98 -5.59
CA TYR A 152 -6.74 10.70 -5.20
C TYR A 152 -5.84 11.93 -5.39
N GLU A 153 -5.90 12.58 -6.55
CA GLU A 153 -5.07 13.75 -6.88
C GLU A 153 -5.43 14.99 -6.06
N ASP A 154 -6.73 15.29 -5.90
CA ASP A 154 -7.21 16.51 -5.26
C ASP A 154 -7.19 16.42 -3.73
N LYS A 155 -7.50 15.24 -3.15
CA LYS A 155 -7.74 15.09 -1.70
C LYS A 155 -6.70 14.25 -0.97
N ALA A 156 -6.17 13.20 -1.59
CA ALA A 156 -5.31 12.25 -0.88
C ALA A 156 -3.82 12.52 -1.08
N LEU A 157 -3.39 12.80 -2.31
CA LEU A 157 -1.99 13.02 -2.67
C LEU A 157 -1.35 14.21 -1.91
N PRO A 158 -2.03 15.37 -1.73
CA PRO A 158 -1.44 16.51 -1.01
C PRO A 158 -1.11 16.24 0.46
N VAL A 159 -1.82 15.30 1.10
CA VAL A 159 -1.64 14.92 2.50
C VAL A 159 -0.97 13.56 2.68
N GLY A 160 -0.68 12.87 1.58
CA GLY A 160 -0.10 11.54 1.55
C GLY A 160 1.40 11.54 1.83
N GLN A 161 1.91 10.39 2.24
CA GLN A 161 3.34 10.18 2.49
C GLN A 161 4.02 9.51 1.29
N PRO A 162 5.31 9.79 0.99
CA PRO A 162 6.05 9.12 -0.07
C PRO A 162 5.98 7.59 -0.01
N SER A 163 6.04 7.00 1.20
CA SER A 163 5.86 5.56 1.40
C SER A 163 4.49 5.04 0.96
N GLN A 164 3.41 5.79 1.18
CA GLN A 164 2.07 5.42 0.72
C GLN A 164 2.01 5.37 -0.82
N THR A 165 2.55 6.40 -1.48
CA THR A 165 2.66 6.45 -2.94
C THR A 165 3.53 5.31 -3.48
N ARG A 166 4.65 5.01 -2.83
CA ARG A 166 5.54 3.89 -3.19
C ARG A 166 4.80 2.56 -3.17
N TYR A 167 3.99 2.31 -2.14
CA TYR A 167 3.23 1.07 -2.01
C TYR A 167 2.12 0.91 -3.06
N VAL A 168 1.42 2.00 -3.41
CA VAL A 168 0.48 2.01 -4.53
C VAL A 168 1.21 1.71 -5.85
N ARG A 169 2.40 2.30 -6.06
CA ARG A 169 3.25 2.02 -7.24
C ARG A 169 3.72 0.56 -7.27
N TYR A 170 4.14 0.01 -6.13
CA TYR A 170 4.49 -1.41 -6.01
C TYR A 170 3.32 -2.31 -6.38
N PHE A 171 2.14 -2.05 -5.81
CA PHE A 171 0.94 -2.82 -6.11
C PHE A 171 0.60 -2.78 -7.60
N ASN A 172 0.53 -1.57 -8.20
CA ASN A 172 0.26 -1.42 -9.64
C ASN A 172 1.34 -2.10 -10.51
N GLY A 173 2.62 -1.93 -10.18
CA GLY A 173 3.73 -2.54 -10.92
C GLY A 173 3.73 -4.06 -10.86
N LEU A 174 3.42 -4.65 -9.70
CA LEU A 174 3.26 -6.10 -9.53
C LEU A 174 2.05 -6.62 -10.33
N LEU A 175 0.93 -5.90 -10.25
CA LEU A 175 -0.32 -6.24 -10.92
C LEU A 175 -0.17 -6.24 -12.45
N SER A 176 0.43 -5.19 -12.99
CA SER A 176 0.72 -5.03 -14.42
C SER A 176 1.91 -5.87 -14.92
N GLY A 177 2.76 -6.36 -14.01
CA GLY A 177 3.95 -7.14 -14.33
C GLY A 177 5.18 -6.33 -14.72
N HIS A 178 5.12 -5.00 -14.60
CA HIS A 178 6.31 -4.14 -14.73
C HIS A 178 7.33 -4.38 -13.60
N ILE A 179 6.86 -4.73 -12.40
CA ILE A 179 7.70 -5.15 -11.29
C ILE A 179 7.70 -6.68 -11.25
N LYS A 180 8.89 -7.28 -11.38
CA LYS A 180 9.08 -8.72 -11.14
C LYS A 180 9.22 -8.95 -9.65
N ILE A 181 8.77 -10.11 -9.17
CA ILE A 181 8.91 -10.46 -7.76
C ILE A 181 10.34 -10.91 -7.52
N ASN A 182 11.07 -10.19 -6.66
CA ASN A 182 12.31 -10.70 -6.09
C ASN A 182 11.99 -11.66 -4.94
N ASN A 183 12.49 -12.89 -5.02
CA ASN A 183 12.39 -13.92 -4.00
C ASN A 183 13.74 -14.30 -3.37
N LYS A 184 14.82 -13.59 -3.74
CA LYS A 184 16.15 -13.80 -3.18
C LYS A 184 16.21 -13.26 -1.74
N PRO A 185 16.99 -13.89 -0.85
CA PRO A 185 17.25 -13.33 0.48
C PRO A 185 17.99 -12.00 0.35
N LEU A 186 17.59 -10.99 1.13
CA LEU A 186 18.27 -9.70 1.19
C LEU A 186 18.77 -9.48 2.61
N PHE A 187 20.09 -9.36 2.75
CA PHE A 187 20.75 -9.01 4.00
C PHE A 187 21.18 -7.55 3.94
N LEU A 188 20.69 -6.71 4.84
CA LEU A 188 21.07 -5.31 4.96
C LEU A 188 22.38 -5.18 5.73
N HIS A 189 23.38 -4.54 5.12
CA HIS A 189 24.71 -4.34 5.71
C HIS A 189 24.96 -2.89 6.11
N HIS A 190 24.52 -1.93 5.29
CA HIS A 190 24.76 -0.52 5.56
C HIS A 190 23.52 0.33 5.29
N VAL A 191 23.31 1.32 6.14
CA VAL A 191 22.40 2.45 5.90
C VAL A 191 23.25 3.72 5.93
N ILE A 192 23.37 4.38 4.79
CA ILE A 192 24.22 5.56 4.60
C ILE A 192 23.30 6.77 4.46
N MET A 193 23.39 7.71 5.41
CA MET A 193 22.69 8.98 5.31
C MET A 193 23.65 10.03 4.76
N HIS A 194 23.37 10.49 3.54
CA HIS A 194 24.09 11.56 2.87
C HIS A 194 23.42 12.90 3.19
N GLY A 195 24.23 13.89 3.57
CA GLY A 195 23.79 15.16 4.15
C GLY A 195 23.44 15.01 5.63
N ILE A 196 24.14 15.72 6.50
CA ILE A 196 23.91 15.66 7.95
C ILE A 196 22.71 16.57 8.31
N PRO A 197 21.63 16.03 8.89
CA PRO A 197 20.52 16.85 9.36
C PRO A 197 20.93 17.74 10.53
N ASN A 198 20.33 18.93 10.62
CA ASN A 198 20.64 19.92 11.65
C ASN A 198 19.57 19.96 12.75
N PHE A 199 19.73 19.11 13.77
CA PHE A 199 18.82 18.99 14.90
C PHE A 199 19.37 19.61 16.20
N GLU A 200 20.65 19.98 16.22
CA GLU A 200 21.33 20.57 17.37
C GLU A 200 21.55 22.08 17.20
N SER A 201 21.61 22.81 18.32
CA SER A 201 21.82 24.28 18.29
C SER A 201 23.15 24.73 17.68
N LYS A 202 24.16 23.86 17.68
CA LYS A 202 25.49 24.11 17.11
C LYS A 202 25.72 23.41 15.76
N GLY A 203 24.67 22.87 15.13
CA GLY A 203 24.84 22.01 13.97
C GLY A 203 24.97 20.53 14.34
N GLY A 204 24.52 19.66 13.43
CA GLY A 204 24.64 18.20 13.58
C GLY A 204 23.43 17.53 14.21
N CYS A 205 23.58 16.24 14.53
CA CYS A 205 22.52 15.41 15.08
C CYS A 205 23.06 14.20 15.86
N ARG A 206 22.18 13.55 16.63
CA ARG A 206 22.47 12.29 17.33
C ARG A 206 21.57 11.15 16.84
N PRO A 207 21.78 10.65 15.60
CA PRO A 207 20.87 9.71 14.97
C PRO A 207 21.03 8.28 15.49
N PHE A 208 19.92 7.56 15.55
CA PHE A 208 19.89 6.10 15.66
C PHE A 208 18.74 5.52 14.83
N LEU A 209 18.92 4.29 14.37
CA LEU A 209 17.96 3.59 13.52
C LEU A 209 17.16 2.59 14.31
N LYS A 210 15.89 2.45 13.95
CA LYS A 210 15.04 1.32 14.33
C LYS A 210 14.42 0.73 13.07
N ILE A 211 14.62 -0.56 12.88
CA ILE A 211 14.13 -1.30 11.71
C ILE A 211 13.05 -2.26 12.16
N TYR A 212 11.95 -2.26 11.42
CA TYR A 212 10.77 -3.04 11.68
C TYR A 212 10.46 -3.92 10.48
N GLN A 213 10.09 -5.17 10.74
CA GLN A 213 9.53 -6.09 9.77
C GLN A 213 8.11 -6.42 10.20
N ALA A 214 7.12 -6.18 9.34
CA ALA A 214 5.71 -6.34 9.68
C ALA A 214 5.32 -5.62 11.01
N MET A 215 5.82 -4.38 11.19
CA MET A 215 5.64 -3.56 12.41
C MET A 215 6.27 -4.13 13.70
N GLN A 216 7.03 -5.23 13.62
CA GLN A 216 7.80 -5.77 14.73
C GLN A 216 9.25 -5.29 14.67
N PRO A 217 9.83 -4.75 15.77
CA PRO A 217 11.21 -4.28 15.76
C PRO A 217 12.19 -5.47 15.61
N VAL A 218 13.02 -5.43 14.56
CA VAL A 218 14.01 -6.48 14.28
C VAL A 218 15.45 -6.01 14.52
N TYR A 219 15.68 -4.69 14.55
CA TYR A 219 17.00 -4.13 14.80
C TYR A 219 16.91 -2.71 15.36
N THR A 220 17.85 -2.37 16.25
CA THR A 220 18.07 -1.00 16.73
C THR A 220 19.57 -0.74 16.77
N SER A 221 20.02 0.36 16.17
CA SER A 221 21.44 0.71 16.16
C SER A 221 21.89 1.37 17.46
N GLY A 222 23.21 1.53 17.64
CA GLY A 222 23.76 2.51 18.57
C GLY A 222 23.42 3.96 18.15
N ILE A 223 23.70 4.91 19.03
CA ILE A 223 23.51 6.34 18.79
C ILE A 223 24.80 6.93 18.25
N TYR A 224 24.74 7.48 17.04
CA TYR A 224 25.86 8.14 16.41
C TYR A 224 25.84 9.60 16.87
N ASN A 225 26.96 10.13 17.37
CA ASN A 225 27.11 11.55 17.67
C ASN A 225 27.83 12.21 16.50
N VAL A 226 27.13 13.12 15.82
CA VAL A 226 27.56 13.70 14.54
C VAL A 226 27.58 15.21 14.67
N MET A 227 28.76 15.81 14.49
CA MET A 227 28.95 17.26 14.52
C MET A 227 28.58 17.89 13.17
N GLY A 228 28.15 19.15 13.16
CA GLY A 228 27.69 19.84 11.94
C GLY A 228 28.75 20.04 10.84
N ASP A 229 30.03 19.84 11.15
CA ASP A 229 31.19 19.91 10.25
C ASP A 229 31.72 18.54 9.83
N SER A 230 31.16 17.45 10.37
CA SER A 230 31.58 16.09 10.05
C SER A 230 31.32 15.76 8.58
N ASN A 231 32.09 14.80 8.05
CA ASN A 231 32.00 14.30 6.67
C ASN A 231 30.55 14.28 6.17
N THR A 232 30.37 14.60 4.89
CA THR A 232 29.07 14.81 4.26
C THR A 232 28.08 13.64 4.39
N SER A 233 28.49 12.47 4.89
CA SER A 233 27.62 11.32 5.14
C SER A 233 27.97 10.58 6.43
N ILE A 234 26.99 9.88 7.00
CA ILE A 234 27.20 8.88 8.05
C ILE A 234 26.84 7.50 7.53
N CYS A 235 27.63 6.48 7.88
CA CYS A 235 27.37 5.08 7.58
C CYS A 235 27.05 4.32 8.86
N ILE A 236 25.86 3.74 8.93
CA ILE A 236 25.44 2.87 10.02
C ILE A 236 25.56 1.42 9.54
N THR A 237 26.57 0.73 10.06
CA THR A 237 26.91 -0.65 9.69
C THR A 237 26.20 -1.65 10.58
N ILE A 238 25.68 -2.70 9.95
CA ILE A 238 24.98 -3.83 10.58
C ILE A 238 25.81 -5.08 10.29
N GLU A 239 26.47 -5.61 11.31
CA GLU A 239 27.31 -6.80 11.22
C GLU A 239 26.93 -7.81 12.33
N PRO A 240 26.58 -9.06 11.98
CA PRO A 240 26.38 -9.59 10.63
C PRO A 240 25.20 -8.93 9.90
N GLY A 241 25.13 -9.08 8.58
CA GLY A 241 24.05 -8.50 7.77
C GLY A 241 22.67 -8.95 8.26
N LEU A 242 21.71 -8.02 8.32
CA LEU A 242 20.36 -8.28 8.83
C LEU A 242 19.46 -8.82 7.72
N LEU A 243 18.99 -10.06 7.85
CA LEU A 243 18.02 -10.63 6.92
C LEU A 243 16.69 -9.86 7.00
N LEU A 244 16.25 -9.31 5.86
CA LEU A 244 14.98 -8.61 5.73
C LEU A 244 14.07 -9.33 4.75
N LYS A 245 12.78 -9.45 5.10
CA LYS A 245 11.75 -10.07 4.25
C LYS A 245 10.41 -9.36 4.40
N GLY A 246 9.71 -9.20 3.28
CA GLY A 246 8.39 -8.57 3.25
C GLY A 246 8.45 -7.05 3.38
N ASP A 247 7.51 -6.51 4.15
CA ASP A 247 7.33 -5.10 4.47
C ASP A 247 8.32 -4.60 5.53
N ILE A 248 9.19 -3.68 5.13
CA ILE A 248 10.21 -3.08 5.98
C ILE A 248 9.86 -1.62 6.24
N LEU A 249 9.90 -1.22 7.51
CA LEU A 249 9.88 0.16 7.95
C LEU A 249 11.21 0.48 8.63
N LEU A 250 11.94 1.46 8.12
CA LEU A 250 13.09 2.04 8.80
C LEU A 250 12.72 3.42 9.32
N LYS A 251 13.05 3.68 10.59
CA LYS A 251 12.93 5.01 11.22
C LYS A 251 14.29 5.45 11.71
N CYS A 252 14.66 6.68 11.35
CA CYS A 252 15.78 7.37 11.94
C CYS A 252 15.26 8.36 12.98
N TYR A 253 15.83 8.32 14.18
CA TYR A 253 15.49 9.21 15.26
C TYR A 253 16.69 10.04 15.67
N HIS A 254 16.45 11.28 16.09
CA HIS A 254 17.42 12.12 16.77
C HIS A 254 17.15 12.06 18.28
N LYS A 255 18.09 11.55 19.08
CA LYS A 255 17.99 11.64 20.55
C LYS A 255 18.31 13.06 21.00
N ARG A 256 17.41 13.74 21.73
CA ARG A 256 17.67 15.10 22.25
C ARG A 256 18.66 15.12 23.41
N PHE A 257 19.31 16.26 23.65
CA PHE A 257 20.44 16.34 24.58
C PHE A 257 19.88 16.55 25.96
N ARG A 258 20.26 15.69 26.92
CA ARG A 258 19.77 15.74 28.31
C ARG A 258 18.23 15.70 28.45
N SER A 259 17.52 15.20 27.43
CA SER A 259 16.07 15.04 27.42
C SER A 259 15.73 13.57 27.15
N GLN A 260 14.68 13.05 27.79
CA GLN A 260 14.16 11.70 27.55
C GLN A 260 13.22 11.67 26.33
N THR A 261 13.53 12.46 25.30
CA THR A 261 12.71 12.58 24.09
C THR A 261 13.56 12.36 22.85
N ARG A 262 12.89 11.89 21.79
CA ARG A 262 13.48 11.66 20.48
C ARG A 262 12.60 12.31 19.43
N ASP A 263 13.22 12.93 18.44
CA ASP A 263 12.52 13.43 17.26
C ASP A 263 12.67 12.41 16.13
N VAL A 264 11.65 12.27 15.29
CA VAL A 264 11.79 11.54 14.03
C VAL A 264 12.58 12.43 13.08
N VAL A 265 13.67 11.90 12.52
CA VAL A 265 14.45 12.57 11.46
C VAL A 265 13.85 12.23 10.10
N PHE A 266 13.63 10.94 9.85
CA PHE A 266 12.96 10.46 8.65
C PHE A 266 12.36 9.07 8.87
N ARG A 267 11.42 8.69 8.01
CA ARG A 267 10.94 7.31 7.90
C ARG A 267 10.94 6.89 6.44
N VAL A 268 11.07 5.58 6.21
CA VAL A 268 10.91 5.01 4.88
C VAL A 268 10.35 3.60 4.99
N GLN A 269 9.33 3.30 4.19
CA GLN A 269 8.81 1.95 4.03
C GLN A 269 9.09 1.42 2.64
N PHE A 270 9.56 0.19 2.54
CA PHE A 270 9.71 -0.48 1.26
C PHE A 270 9.43 -1.98 1.41
N HIS A 271 9.18 -2.63 0.29
CA HIS A 271 8.95 -4.05 0.24
C HIS A 271 10.11 -4.75 -0.45
N THR A 272 10.70 -5.74 0.21
CA THR A 272 11.85 -6.49 -0.30
C THR A 272 11.62 -7.13 -1.67
N CYS A 273 10.39 -7.56 -1.98
CA CYS A 273 10.09 -8.15 -3.30
C CYS A 273 10.21 -7.17 -4.47
N ALA A 274 10.20 -5.86 -4.22
CA ALA A 274 10.34 -4.84 -5.25
C ALA A 274 11.81 -4.40 -5.43
N ILE A 275 12.71 -4.82 -4.54
CA ILE A 275 14.14 -4.49 -4.59
C ILE A 275 14.84 -5.48 -5.51
N HIS A 276 15.50 -4.98 -6.56
CA HIS A 276 16.22 -5.81 -7.54
C HIS A 276 17.73 -5.54 -7.52
N ASP A 277 18.10 -4.29 -7.22
CA ASP A 277 19.48 -3.87 -7.06
C ASP A 277 19.92 -4.05 -5.61
N LEU A 278 21.22 -4.32 -5.41
CA LEU A 278 21.81 -4.44 -4.07
C LEU A 278 22.10 -3.07 -3.43
N GLY A 279 21.91 -1.98 -4.16
CA GLY A 279 21.94 -0.61 -3.64
C GLY A 279 20.61 0.09 -3.90
N VAL A 280 19.98 0.64 -2.86
CA VAL A 280 18.71 1.36 -2.97
C VAL A 280 18.86 2.73 -2.35
N VAL A 281 18.49 3.78 -3.08
CA VAL A 281 18.65 5.17 -2.65
C VAL A 281 17.28 5.85 -2.61
N PHE A 282 17.00 6.57 -1.53
CA PHE A 282 15.81 7.41 -1.38
C PHE A 282 16.24 8.87 -1.15
N GLY A 283 15.83 9.77 -2.05
CA GLY A 283 16.06 11.21 -1.86
C GLY A 283 15.14 11.84 -0.82
N LYS A 284 15.37 13.11 -0.45
CA LYS A 284 14.53 13.88 0.49
C LYS A 284 13.02 13.79 0.19
N ASN A 285 12.62 13.83 -1.08
CA ASN A 285 11.21 13.76 -1.49
C ASN A 285 10.61 12.34 -1.47
N GLU A 286 11.43 11.33 -1.18
CA GLU A 286 11.03 9.93 -1.07
C GLU A 286 11.05 9.43 0.38
N LEU A 287 11.52 10.25 1.31
CA LEU A 287 11.51 9.97 2.75
C LEU A 287 10.28 10.64 3.38
N ASP A 288 9.61 9.94 4.29
CA ASP A 288 8.42 10.46 4.96
C ASP A 288 8.82 11.54 5.97
N GLU A 289 7.96 12.57 6.10
CA GLU A 289 8.15 13.80 6.90
C GLU A 289 9.27 14.76 6.46
N THR A 290 10.32 14.30 5.78
CA THR A 290 11.50 15.14 5.46
C THR A 290 11.18 16.27 4.48
N PHE A 291 10.24 16.09 3.57
CA PHE A 291 9.85 17.10 2.59
C PHE A 291 9.18 18.34 3.21
N LYS A 292 8.84 18.30 4.51
CA LYS A 292 8.33 19.43 5.29
C LYS A 292 9.34 19.94 6.34
N ASP A 293 10.52 19.33 6.42
CA ASP A 293 11.50 19.60 7.46
C ASP A 293 12.79 20.18 6.86
N ASP A 294 12.98 21.49 7.06
CA ASP A 294 14.16 22.22 6.57
C ASP A 294 15.46 21.80 7.28
N ARG A 295 15.37 21.09 8.41
CA ARG A 295 16.54 20.52 9.09
C ARG A 295 17.16 19.38 8.29
N PHE A 296 16.38 18.73 7.43
CA PHE A 296 16.89 17.71 6.51
C PHE A 296 17.34 18.38 5.20
N PRO A 297 18.61 18.23 4.77
CA PRO A 297 19.15 18.98 3.65
C PRO A 297 18.48 18.60 2.31
N GLU A 298 18.35 19.58 1.40
CA GLU A 298 17.72 19.37 0.07
C GLU A 298 18.38 18.29 -0.78
N TYR A 299 19.71 18.22 -0.74
CA TYR A 299 20.49 17.18 -1.42
C TYR A 299 20.58 15.88 -0.61
N GLY A 300 19.95 15.85 0.57
CA GLY A 300 19.99 14.72 1.48
C GLY A 300 19.33 13.48 0.89
N LYS A 301 19.94 12.32 1.14
CA LYS A 301 19.44 11.02 0.66
C LYS A 301 19.89 9.90 1.59
N VAL A 302 19.15 8.80 1.59
CA VAL A 302 19.46 7.61 2.39
C VAL A 302 19.66 6.43 1.46
N GLU A 303 20.80 5.78 1.58
CA GLU A 303 21.22 4.64 0.77
C GLU A 303 21.27 3.37 1.62
N PHE A 304 20.75 2.28 1.07
CA PHE A 304 20.71 0.96 1.66
C PHE A 304 21.61 0.04 0.83
N VAL A 305 22.52 -0.66 1.51
CA VAL A 305 23.44 -1.61 0.87
C VAL A 305 23.09 -3.02 1.33
N PHE A 306 22.74 -3.86 0.37
CA PHE A 306 22.34 -5.24 0.56
C PHE A 306 23.36 -6.22 -0.01
N SER A 307 23.26 -7.48 0.43
CA SER A 307 23.83 -8.62 -0.28
C SER A 307 22.92 -9.84 -0.17
N TYR A 308 23.31 -10.94 -0.81
CA TYR A 308 22.58 -12.21 -0.76
C TYR A 308 23.01 -13.11 0.43
N GLY A 309 23.93 -12.64 1.27
CA GLY A 309 24.45 -13.40 2.42
C GLY A 309 24.75 -12.52 3.64
N PRO A 310 24.81 -13.10 4.85
CA PRO A 310 25.09 -12.34 6.07
C PRO A 310 26.56 -11.91 6.21
N GLU A 311 27.46 -12.46 5.39
CA GLU A 311 28.89 -12.23 5.49
C GLU A 311 29.26 -10.80 5.11
N LYS A 312 30.27 -10.25 5.80
CA LYS A 312 30.80 -8.92 5.53
C LYS A 312 31.16 -8.75 4.04
N ILE A 313 30.65 -7.69 3.43
CA ILE A 313 30.92 -7.37 2.03
C ILE A 313 32.38 -6.94 1.89
N LYS A 314 33.14 -7.62 1.03
CA LYS A 314 34.54 -7.27 0.72
C LYS A 314 34.59 -5.99 -0.12
N GLY A 315 35.55 -5.11 0.15
CA GLY A 315 35.79 -3.89 -0.63
C GLY A 315 35.03 -2.63 -0.19
N LEU A 316 34.22 -2.71 0.88
CA LEU A 316 33.49 -1.57 1.45
C LEU A 316 34.20 -0.86 2.62
N GLY A 317 35.51 -1.09 2.80
CA GLY A 317 36.29 -0.44 3.88
C GLY A 317 36.36 1.09 3.79
N HIS A 318 36.00 1.68 2.65
CA HIS A 318 35.93 3.13 2.48
C HIS A 318 34.69 3.77 3.11
N LEU A 319 33.70 2.98 3.56
CA LEU A 319 32.46 3.47 4.18
C LEU A 319 32.59 3.75 5.69
N GLU A 320 33.81 3.79 6.22
CA GLU A 320 34.05 4.09 7.63
C GLU A 320 33.76 5.56 7.95
N ASN A 321 33.10 5.80 9.09
CA ASN A 321 32.84 7.15 9.55
C ASN A 321 34.15 7.85 9.93
N GLY A 322 34.20 9.17 9.72
CA GLY A 322 35.35 9.99 10.14
C GLY A 322 35.55 9.98 11.66
N PRO A 323 36.75 10.38 12.14
CA PRO A 323 37.11 10.32 13.56
C PRO A 323 36.26 11.23 14.47
N SER A 324 35.51 12.18 13.89
CA SER A 324 34.59 13.05 14.62
C SER A 324 33.25 12.38 14.98
N VAL A 325 32.95 11.21 14.40
CA VAL A 325 31.73 10.46 14.68
C VAL A 325 32.02 9.42 15.76
N SER A 326 31.34 9.53 16.90
CA SER A 326 31.39 8.52 17.97
C SER A 326 30.07 7.76 18.04
N VAL A 327 30.10 6.51 18.52
CA VAL A 327 28.90 5.67 18.64
C VAL A 327 28.71 5.20 20.08
N ASP A 328 27.55 5.49 20.65
CA ASP A 328 27.10 4.97 21.94
C ASP A 328 26.25 3.72 21.72
N TYR A 329 26.78 2.57 22.13
CA TYR A 329 26.11 1.27 22.03
C TYR A 329 25.28 0.91 23.28
N ASN A 330 25.08 1.84 24.22
CA ASN A 330 24.27 1.57 25.39
C ASN A 330 22.77 1.49 25.04
N THR A 331 22.34 0.31 24.62
CA THR A 331 20.94 0.01 24.28
C THR A 331 20.04 -0.24 25.49
N GLN A 332 20.52 -0.02 26.72
CA GLN A 332 19.68 -0.13 27.94
C GLN A 332 18.80 1.11 28.15
N ASP A 333 19.04 2.19 27.41
CA ASP A 333 18.21 3.39 27.45
C ASP A 333 16.78 3.06 26.98
N ASN A 334 15.80 3.30 27.88
CA ASN A 334 14.38 3.09 27.61
C ASN A 334 13.90 3.84 26.38
N LEU A 335 14.46 5.03 26.09
CA LEU A 335 14.09 5.82 24.93
C LEU A 335 14.44 5.12 23.61
N ILE A 336 15.52 4.34 23.59
CA ILE A 336 15.96 3.57 22.42
C ILE A 336 15.06 2.35 22.25
N ARG A 337 14.77 1.65 23.36
CA ARG A 337 13.96 0.44 23.37
C ARG A 337 12.49 0.68 23.03
N TRP A 338 11.96 1.85 23.39
CA TRP A 338 10.54 2.16 23.21
C TRP A 338 10.05 1.82 21.80
N ASP A 339 9.14 0.84 21.73
CA ASP A 339 8.44 0.47 20.52
C ASP A 339 7.25 1.39 20.25
N SER A 340 7.22 1.98 19.06
CA SER A 340 6.12 2.84 18.60
C SER A 340 4.89 2.05 18.15
N TYR A 341 4.98 0.72 17.96
CA TYR A 341 3.95 -0.06 17.28
C TYR A 341 3.47 -1.31 18.04
N GLU A 342 3.78 -1.40 19.33
CA GLU A 342 3.44 -2.54 20.20
C GLU A 342 1.93 -2.90 20.13
N ASN A 343 1.06 -1.89 20.00
CA ASN A 343 -0.40 -2.06 19.94
C ASN A 343 -0.97 -2.36 18.54
N PHE A 344 -0.16 -2.31 17.49
CA PHE A 344 -0.62 -2.58 16.11
C PHE A 344 -0.41 -4.03 15.68
N SER A 345 0.21 -4.83 16.53
CA SER A 345 0.47 -6.24 16.29
C SER A 345 -0.46 -7.07 17.18
N PRO A 346 -1.46 -7.79 16.65
CA PRO A 346 -2.12 -8.82 17.43
C PRO A 346 -1.12 -9.94 17.76
N PRO A 347 -1.26 -10.66 18.88
CA PRO A 347 -0.58 -11.93 19.06
C PRO A 347 -1.12 -12.88 17.98
N SER A 348 -0.35 -13.09 16.91
CA SER A 348 -0.72 -14.02 15.85
C SER A 348 -0.61 -15.44 16.38
N GLU A 349 -1.74 -16.15 16.47
CA GLU A 349 -1.72 -17.61 16.41
C GLU A 349 -1.06 -18.02 15.09
N GLY A 350 0.11 -18.65 15.22
CA GLY A 350 0.85 -19.43 14.23
C GLY A 350 0.44 -19.32 12.76
N THR A 351 0.69 -18.18 12.11
CA THR A 351 0.76 -18.14 10.65
C THR A 351 2.22 -17.94 10.26
N THR A 352 2.80 -18.98 9.67
CA THR A 352 4.17 -18.94 9.16
C THR A 352 4.36 -17.73 8.25
N ASN A 353 5.46 -17.00 8.43
CA ASN A 353 5.93 -15.83 7.67
C ASN A 353 6.23 -16.18 6.18
N ALA A 354 5.24 -16.68 5.47
CA ALA A 354 5.28 -17.04 4.06
C ALA A 354 4.51 -16.01 3.26
N MET A 355 5.10 -14.83 3.07
CA MET A 355 4.73 -14.02 1.93
C MET A 355 5.33 -14.66 0.66
N THR A 356 4.58 -15.60 0.08
CA THR A 356 4.83 -16.15 -1.25
C THR A 356 3.56 -16.71 -1.92
N PRO A 357 2.60 -17.34 -1.21
CA PRO A 357 1.40 -17.86 -1.87
C PRO A 357 0.35 -16.77 -2.13
N CYS A 358 -0.11 -16.01 -1.13
CA CYS A 358 -1.33 -15.20 -1.28
C CYS A 358 -1.22 -14.06 -2.29
N ILE A 359 -0.15 -13.26 -2.27
CA ILE A 359 0.06 -12.18 -3.24
C ILE A 359 0.29 -12.78 -4.64
N LEU A 360 1.10 -13.84 -4.75
CA LEU A 360 1.36 -14.49 -6.04
C LEU A 360 0.09 -15.10 -6.62
N ILE A 361 -0.71 -15.80 -5.81
CA ILE A 361 -2.01 -16.37 -6.18
C ILE A 361 -2.96 -15.25 -6.61
N PHE A 362 -3.01 -14.14 -5.88
CA PHE A 362 -3.84 -12.99 -6.23
C PHE A 362 -3.42 -12.40 -7.60
N LEU A 363 -2.13 -12.14 -7.79
CA LEU A 363 -1.59 -11.61 -9.05
C LEU A 363 -1.81 -12.58 -10.22
N LEU A 364 -1.59 -13.89 -10.02
CA LEU A 364 -1.84 -14.92 -11.03
C LEU A 364 -3.32 -15.00 -11.40
N SER A 365 -4.21 -14.91 -10.42
CA SER A 365 -5.66 -14.91 -10.64
C SER A 365 -6.09 -13.75 -11.53
N ILE A 366 -5.55 -12.55 -11.28
CA ILE A 366 -5.87 -11.35 -12.06
C ILE A 366 -5.26 -11.40 -13.47
N ARG A 367 -4.02 -11.88 -13.61
CA ARG A 367 -3.41 -12.05 -14.94
C ARG A 367 -4.18 -13.05 -15.79
N THR A 368 -4.70 -14.12 -15.18
CA THR A 368 -5.56 -15.10 -15.84
C THR A 368 -6.88 -14.45 -16.28
N LEU A 369 -7.53 -13.67 -15.40
CA LEU A 369 -8.74 -12.91 -15.72
C LEU A 369 -8.50 -11.93 -16.89
N ASN A 370 -7.42 -11.15 -16.86
CA ASN A 370 -7.08 -10.20 -17.92
C ASN A 370 -6.86 -10.92 -19.28
N SER A 371 -6.19 -12.08 -19.27
CA SER A 371 -6.04 -12.89 -20.49
C SER A 371 -7.39 -13.36 -21.07
N SER A 372 -8.33 -13.72 -20.20
CA SER A 372 -9.70 -14.10 -20.58
C SER A 372 -10.50 -12.92 -21.14
N CYS A 373 -10.44 -11.75 -20.49
CA CYS A 373 -11.10 -10.52 -20.96
C CYS A 373 -10.56 -10.05 -22.32
N ARG A 374 -9.24 -10.10 -22.52
CA ARG A 374 -8.61 -9.78 -23.83
C ARG A 374 -9.06 -10.75 -24.94
N ASN A 375 -9.24 -12.03 -24.62
CA ASN A 375 -9.72 -13.02 -25.57
C ASN A 375 -11.22 -12.81 -25.91
N ARG A 376 -12.05 -12.39 -24.95
CA ARG A 376 -13.46 -12.02 -25.21
C ARG A 376 -13.57 -10.78 -26.10
N GLY A 377 -12.76 -9.75 -25.87
CA GLY A 377 -12.74 -8.54 -26.70
C GLY A 377 -12.25 -8.77 -28.14
N ARG A 378 -11.58 -9.88 -28.43
CA ARG A 378 -11.21 -10.30 -29.79
C ARG A 378 -12.29 -11.13 -30.50
N GLN A 379 -13.24 -11.71 -29.78
CA GLN A 379 -14.34 -12.49 -30.36
C GLN A 379 -15.57 -11.65 -30.72
N SER A 380 -15.58 -10.35 -30.41
CA SER A 380 -16.71 -9.43 -30.62
C SER A 380 -16.56 -8.53 -31.86
N SER A 381 -15.74 -8.88 -32.85
CA SER A 381 -15.84 -8.25 -34.17
C SER A 381 -17.05 -8.82 -34.91
N PRO A 382 -18.03 -8.02 -35.33
CA PRO A 382 -19.14 -8.52 -36.14
C PRO A 382 -18.58 -9.13 -37.44
N PRO A 383 -19.16 -10.25 -37.94
CA PRO A 383 -18.74 -10.78 -39.23
C PRO A 383 -18.92 -9.71 -40.32
N PRO A 384 -18.05 -9.66 -41.34
CA PRO A 384 -18.20 -8.72 -42.44
C PRO A 384 -19.58 -8.90 -43.08
N PRO A 385 -20.23 -7.81 -43.53
CA PRO A 385 -21.55 -7.89 -44.13
C PRO A 385 -21.51 -8.80 -45.38
N PRO A 386 -22.56 -9.61 -45.61
CA PRO A 386 -22.61 -10.47 -46.78
C PRO A 386 -22.62 -9.62 -48.07
N PRO A 387 -22.02 -10.12 -49.16
CA PRO A 387 -22.03 -9.43 -50.44
C PRO A 387 -23.48 -9.27 -50.97
N PRO A 388 -23.77 -8.20 -51.74
CA PRO A 388 -25.11 -7.95 -52.24
C PRO A 388 -25.58 -9.07 -53.19
N PRO A 389 -26.88 -9.39 -53.22
CA PRO A 389 -27.40 -10.48 -54.01
C PRO A 389 -27.36 -10.16 -55.52
N PRO A 390 -27.10 -11.15 -56.39
CA PRO A 390 -27.15 -10.96 -57.84
C PRO A 390 -28.61 -10.87 -58.34
N HIS A 391 -28.79 -10.16 -59.46
CA HIS A 391 -30.09 -9.96 -60.13
C HIS A 391 -30.80 -11.28 -60.50
N PRO A 392 -32.16 -11.29 -60.53
CA PRO A 392 -32.92 -12.51 -60.63
C PRO A 392 -32.91 -13.09 -62.06
N ARG A 393 -32.61 -14.39 -62.18
CA ARG A 393 -33.02 -15.20 -63.32
C ARG A 393 -33.83 -16.41 -62.86
N TRP A 394 -35.03 -16.43 -63.46
CA TRP A 394 -36.04 -17.45 -63.69
C TRP A 394 -35.78 -18.91 -63.27
N VAL A 395 -36.86 -19.46 -62.71
CA VAL A 395 -37.16 -20.77 -62.12
C VAL A 395 -37.06 -21.93 -63.12
N GLN A 396 -36.67 -23.13 -62.65
CA GLN A 396 -37.46 -24.38 -62.75
C GLN A 396 -36.85 -25.55 -61.92
N PRO A 397 -37.66 -26.57 -61.56
CA PRO A 397 -37.62 -27.26 -60.27
C PRO A 397 -36.99 -28.66 -60.33
N ASP A 398 -36.63 -29.24 -59.16
CA ASP A 398 -36.98 -30.63 -58.82
C ASP A 398 -36.62 -31.03 -57.37
N THR A 399 -37.39 -32.03 -56.92
CA THR A 399 -37.75 -32.62 -55.61
C THR A 399 -36.64 -33.37 -54.78
N PRO A 400 -36.92 -33.92 -53.55
CA PRO A 400 -36.06 -33.89 -52.34
C PRO A 400 -35.59 -35.32 -51.92
N PRO A 401 -35.48 -35.70 -50.61
CA PRO A 401 -34.71 -35.20 -49.45
C PRO A 401 -33.58 -36.20 -49.06
N VAL A 402 -32.88 -36.02 -47.92
CA VAL A 402 -32.62 -37.08 -46.91
C VAL A 402 -31.83 -36.51 -45.69
N PRO A 403 -32.15 -36.94 -44.45
CA PRO A 403 -31.67 -36.33 -43.21
C PRO A 403 -30.53 -37.13 -42.54
N THR A 404 -29.76 -36.51 -41.63
CA THR A 404 -29.23 -37.12 -40.36
C THR A 404 -28.34 -36.11 -39.61
N PHE A 405 -28.73 -35.66 -38.41
CA PHE A 405 -28.41 -36.17 -37.06
C PHE A 405 -27.12 -35.57 -36.43
N THR A 406 -27.37 -34.71 -35.42
CA THR A 406 -26.74 -34.52 -34.08
C THR A 406 -25.50 -35.39 -33.75
N ASN A 407 -24.50 -35.04 -32.93
CA ASN A 407 -24.32 -34.05 -31.85
C ASN A 407 -22.78 -33.97 -31.50
N PRO A 408 -22.29 -33.41 -30.37
CA PRO A 408 -21.19 -32.44 -30.35
C PRO A 408 -19.88 -33.03 -29.79
N ARG A 409 -18.78 -32.27 -29.85
CA ARG A 409 -17.70 -32.30 -28.86
C ARG A 409 -16.70 -31.17 -29.12
N HIS A 410 -16.84 -30.08 -28.37
CA HIS A 410 -15.69 -29.24 -28.01
C HIS A 410 -15.49 -29.36 -26.51
N SER A 411 -14.46 -30.13 -26.13
CA SER A 411 -13.89 -30.14 -24.79
C SER A 411 -12.96 -28.92 -24.67
N SER A 412 -13.36 -27.94 -23.87
CA SER A 412 -12.53 -26.80 -23.48
C SER A 412 -11.55 -27.18 -22.36
N PRO A 413 -10.26 -26.83 -22.43
CA PRO A 413 -9.32 -26.97 -21.32
C PRO A 413 -9.53 -25.81 -20.34
N GLY A 414 -10.54 -25.94 -19.47
CA GLY A 414 -10.87 -24.90 -18.49
C GLY A 414 -11.08 -25.41 -17.05
N LEU A 415 -10.98 -26.72 -16.81
CA LEU A 415 -11.46 -27.31 -15.56
C LEU A 415 -10.38 -27.89 -14.63
N VAL A 416 -9.09 -27.83 -14.98
CA VAL A 416 -8.04 -28.48 -14.18
C VAL A 416 -7.41 -27.54 -13.12
N ILE A 417 -7.66 -26.23 -13.16
CA ILE A 417 -7.04 -25.28 -12.21
C ILE A 417 -7.98 -24.86 -11.07
N VAL A 418 -9.29 -25.09 -11.19
CA VAL A 418 -10.27 -24.73 -10.15
C VAL A 418 -10.21 -25.68 -8.94
N LEU A 419 -9.70 -26.91 -9.10
CA LEU A 419 -9.65 -27.90 -8.03
C LEU A 419 -8.47 -27.77 -7.05
N ILE A 420 -7.46 -26.94 -7.34
CA ILE A 420 -6.33 -26.72 -6.43
C ILE A 420 -6.62 -25.56 -5.44
N VAL A 421 -7.59 -24.69 -5.75
CA VAL A 421 -7.90 -23.49 -4.94
C VAL A 421 -8.76 -23.80 -3.71
N SER A 422 -9.48 -24.94 -3.68
CA SER A 422 -10.25 -25.35 -2.49
C SER A 422 -9.44 -26.11 -1.43
N PHE A 423 -8.19 -26.50 -1.68
CA PHE A 423 -7.44 -27.33 -0.72
C PHE A 423 -6.60 -26.53 0.30
N TYR A 424 -6.34 -25.24 0.05
CA TYR A 424 -5.48 -24.42 0.93
C TYR A 424 -6.23 -23.38 1.78
N SER A 425 -7.57 -23.42 1.81
CA SER A 425 -8.37 -22.54 2.70
C SER A 425 -8.81 -23.22 4.00
N LYS A 426 -8.17 -24.33 4.40
CA LYS A 426 -8.51 -25.08 5.62
C LYS A 426 -7.33 -25.44 6.53
N TYR A 427 -6.17 -24.81 6.35
CA TYR A 427 -5.04 -24.91 7.28
C TYR A 427 -4.39 -23.55 7.48
#